data_AF-A0AAJ4P767-F1
#
_entry.id   AF-A0AAJ4P767-F1
#
_cell.length_a   1.000
_cell.length_b   1.000
_cell.length_c   1.000
_cell.angle_alpha   90.00
_cell.angle_beta   90.00
_cell.angle_gamma   90.00
#
_symmetry.space_group_name_H-M   'P 1'
#
loop_
_entity.id
_entity.type
_entity.pdbx_description
1 polymer ?
#
loop_
_entity_poly.entity_id
_entity_poly.type
_entity_poly.pdbx_seq_one_letter_code
_entity_poly.pdbx_strand_id
1 'polypeptide(L)' 'MYFTSSNKEPLLNDGHFYSVKLLDKICEPVEDDHIMHWIPIDSVKDYLFHEHHVWAVNKCVNVLY' A
#
# COMPACT_ATOMS: atom_id res chain seq x y z
N MET A 1 7.25 12.02 2.39
CA MET A 1 8.47 11.47 1.70
C MET A 1 8.53 12.09 0.32
N TYR A 2 9.70 12.37 -0.25
CA TYR A 2 9.81 12.87 -1.62
C TYR A 2 10.10 11.71 -2.58
N PHE A 3 9.42 11.65 -3.72
CA PHE A 3 9.79 10.75 -4.81
C PHE A 3 10.04 11.57 -6.09
N THR A 4 10.81 11.02 -7.00
CA THR A 4 11.20 11.70 -8.23
C THR A 4 10.19 11.38 -9.33
N SER A 5 9.59 12.40 -9.93
CA SER A 5 8.71 12.23 -11.09
C SER A 5 9.50 11.72 -12.31
N SER A 6 8.79 11.26 -13.34
CA SER A 6 9.40 10.93 -14.64
C SER A 6 10.17 12.12 -15.25
N ASN A 7 9.82 13.34 -14.87
CA ASN A 7 10.47 14.58 -15.29
C ASN A 7 11.60 15.04 -14.34
N LYS A 8 12.02 14.20 -13.38
CA LYS A 8 13.07 14.48 -12.38
C LYS A 8 12.71 15.55 -11.34
N GLU A 9 11.43 15.79 -11.12
CA GLU A 9 10.98 16.77 -10.12
C GLU A 9 10.68 16.07 -8.79
N PRO A 10 11.03 16.68 -7.64
CA PRO A 10 10.66 16.16 -6.33
C PRO A 10 9.15 16.34 -6.10
N LEU A 11 8.45 15.24 -5.89
CA LEU A 11 7.04 15.22 -5.53
C LEU A 11 6.90 14.93 -4.04
N LEU A 12 6.25 15.84 -3.32
CA LEU A 12 5.88 15.60 -1.93
C LEU A 12 4.70 14.62 -1.91
N ASN A 13 4.94 13.44 -1.35
CA ASN A 13 3.87 12.49 -1.01
C ASN A 13 3.54 12.64 0.47
N ASP A 14 2.37 13.20 0.77
CA ASP A 14 1.73 13.14 2.08
C ASP A 14 0.60 12.11 2.03
N GLY A 15 0.87 10.93 2.57
CA GLY A 15 -0.01 9.77 2.48
C GLY A 15 -0.74 9.51 3.79
N HIS A 16 -2.07 9.43 3.73
CA HIS A 16 -2.91 9.03 4.85
C HIS A 16 -3.31 7.56 4.71
N PHE A 17 -3.07 6.76 5.75
CA PHE A 17 -3.35 5.33 5.76
C PHE A 17 -4.48 4.98 6.72
N TYR A 18 -5.33 4.04 6.30
CA TYR A 18 -6.49 3.58 7.07
C TYR A 18 -6.50 2.07 7.13
N SER A 19 -6.83 1.52 8.30
CA SER A 19 -7.16 0.10 8.43
C SER A 19 -8.65 -0.10 8.22
N VAL A 20 -8.99 -1.14 7.47
CA VAL A 20 -10.39 -1.46 7.14
C VAL A 20 -10.63 -2.94 7.38
N LYS A 21 -11.90 -3.28 7.65
CA LYS A 21 -12.37 -4.65 7.65
C LYS A 21 -13.05 -4.90 6.32
N LEU A 22 -12.57 -5.88 5.57
CA LEU A 22 -13.27 -6.32 4.36
C LEU A 22 -14.61 -6.96 4.75
N LEU A 23 -15.68 -6.51 4.11
CA LEU A 23 -17.05 -7.02 4.28
C LEU A 23 -17.43 -7.85 3.05
N ASP A 24 -18.73 -7.99 2.79
CA ASP A 24 -19.24 -8.72 1.64
C ASP A 24 -18.87 -8.04 0.32
N LYS A 25 -18.56 -8.86 -0.69
CA LYS A 25 -18.27 -8.39 -2.04
C LYS A 25 -19.57 -7.94 -2.72
N ILE A 26 -19.63 -6.68 -3.11
CA ILE A 26 -20.80 -6.09 -3.78
C ILE A 26 -20.65 -5.95 -5.31
N CYS A 27 -19.42 -5.97 -5.82
CA CYS A 27 -19.12 -5.91 -7.26
C CYS A 27 -17.72 -6.49 -7.57
N GLU A 28 -17.46 -6.75 -8.85
CA GLU A 28 -16.11 -6.96 -9.36
C GLU A 28 -15.32 -5.63 -9.36
N PRO A 29 -13.98 -5.67 -9.30
CA PRO A 29 -13.14 -4.50 -9.55
C PRO A 29 -13.46 -3.85 -10.90
N VAL A 30 -13.35 -2.52 -10.98
CA VAL A 30 -13.61 -1.78 -12.23
C VAL A 30 -12.34 -1.54 -13.04
N GLU A 31 -11.18 -1.67 -12.39
CA GLU A 31 -9.86 -1.60 -13.02
C GLU A 31 -9.50 -2.93 -13.70
N ASP A 32 -9.37 -2.92 -15.03
CA ASP A 32 -9.07 -4.12 -15.82
C ASP A 32 -7.59 -4.54 -15.78
N ASP A 33 -6.70 -3.63 -15.40
CA ASP A 33 -5.24 -3.78 -15.44
C ASP A 33 -4.60 -4.06 -14.06
N HIS A 34 -5.41 -4.10 -13.00
CA HIS A 34 -4.94 -4.33 -11.63
C HIS A 34 -5.75 -5.42 -10.93
N ILE A 35 -5.05 -6.48 -10.50
CA ILE A 35 -5.66 -7.59 -9.76
C ILE A 35 -5.29 -7.49 -8.28
N MET A 36 -6.28 -7.58 -7.41
CA MET A 36 -6.05 -7.63 -5.97
C MET A 36 -5.53 -9.01 -5.56
N HIS A 37 -4.40 -9.03 -4.85
CA HIS A 37 -3.79 -10.24 -4.30
C HIS A 37 -3.80 -10.20 -2.76
N TRP A 38 -4.24 -11.30 -2.16
CA TRP A 38 -4.00 -11.55 -0.73
C TRP A 38 -2.57 -12.03 -0.54
N ILE A 39 -1.84 -11.38 0.37
CA ILE A 39 -0.44 -11.70 0.66
C ILE A 39 -0.23 -11.93 2.17
N PRO A 40 0.73 -12.79 2.56
CA PRO A 40 1.18 -12.87 3.95
C PRO A 40 1.79 -11.55 4.42
N ILE A 41 1.48 -11.14 5.66
CA ILE A 41 2.02 -9.91 6.27
C ILE A 41 3.55 -9.91 6.27
N ASP A 42 4.18 -11.05 6.57
CA ASP A 42 5.64 -11.17 6.64
C ASP A 42 6.34 -10.96 5.28
N SER A 43 5.61 -11.11 4.18
CA SER A 43 6.12 -10.90 2.81
C SER A 43 5.85 -9.50 2.25
N VAL A 44 5.28 -8.59 3.05
CA VAL A 44 4.82 -7.27 2.58
C VAL A 44 5.93 -6.46 1.86
N LYS A 45 7.18 -6.61 2.27
CA LYS A 45 8.34 -5.94 1.68
C LYS A 45 8.67 -6.41 0.25
N ASP A 46 8.26 -7.61 -0.10
CA ASP A 46 8.51 -8.19 -1.42
C ASP A 46 7.49 -7.70 -2.46
N TYR A 47 6.33 -7.22 -2.01
CA TYR A 47 5.22 -6.80 -2.87
C TYR A 47 4.98 -5.29 -2.91
N LEU A 48 5.30 -4.55 -1.84
CA LEU A 48 5.06 -3.10 -1.78
C LEU A 48 6.26 -2.29 -2.24
N PHE A 49 6.07 -1.52 -3.30
CA PHE A 49 7.13 -0.73 -3.92
C PHE A 49 7.64 0.44 -3.05
N HIS A 50 6.75 1.05 -2.26
CA HIS A 50 7.10 2.21 -1.44
C HIS A 50 7.28 1.85 0.04
N GLU A 51 8.39 2.30 0.64
CA GLU A 51 8.70 2.07 2.05
C GLU A 51 7.61 2.55 3.01
N HIS A 52 6.94 3.65 2.68
CA HIS A 52 5.86 4.19 3.52
C HIS A 52 4.60 3.30 3.50
N HIS A 53 4.36 2.52 2.44
CA HIS A 53 3.31 1.50 2.45
C HIS A 53 3.65 0.36 3.40
N VAL A 54 4.91 -0.13 3.38
CA VAL A 54 5.41 -1.14 4.33
C VAL A 54 5.29 -0.65 5.77
N TRP A 55 5.71 0.60 6.02
CA TRP A 55 5.59 1.25 7.32
C TRP A 55 4.13 1.27 7.82
N ALA A 56 3.18 1.60 6.94
CA ALA A 56 1.76 1.68 7.29
C ALA A 56 1.21 0.30 7.70
N VAL A 57 1.55 -0.76 6.96
CA VAL A 57 1.16 -2.13 7.32
C VAL A 57 1.74 -2.50 8.68
N ASN A 58 3.05 -2.33 8.88
CA ASN A 58 3.71 -2.67 10.15
C ASN A 58 3.13 -1.91 11.34
N LYS A 59 2.78 -0.63 11.16
CA LYS A 59 2.08 0.16 12.17
C LYS A 59 0.70 -0.39 12.50
N CYS A 60 -0.05 -0.82 11.50
CA CYS A 60 -1.40 -1.38 11.69
C CYS A 60 -1.36 -2.73 12.42
N VAL A 61 -0.40 -3.60 12.10
CA VAL A 61 -0.32 -4.95 12.66
C VAL A 61 0.39 -5.01 14.02
N ASN A 62 0.80 -3.86 14.58
CA ASN A 62 1.59 -3.75 15.82
C ASN A 62 2.86 -4.62 15.83
N VAL A 63 3.42 -4.91 14.66
CA VAL A 63 4.74 -5.54 14.57
C VAL A 63 5.76 -4.43 14.81
N LEU A 64 6.11 -4.27 16.09
CA LEU A 64 7.17 -3.40 16.56
C LEU A 64 8.52 -3.87 16.00
N TYR A 65 9.32 -2.91 15.51
CA TYR A 65 10.77 -3.08 15.37
C TYR A 65 11.43 -2.98 16.74
#